data_AF-A0A8S9FVL6-F1
#
_entry.id   AF-A0A8S9FVL6-F1
#
_cell.length_a   1.000
_cell.length_b   1.000
_cell.length_c   1.000
_cell.angle_alpha   90.00
_cell.angle_beta   90.00
_cell.angle_gamma   90.00
#
_symmetry.space_group_name_H-M   'P 1'
#
loop_
_entity.id
_entity.type
_entity.pdbx_description
1 polymer ?
#
loop_
_entity_poly.entity_id
_entity_poly.type
_entity_poly.pdbx_seq_one_letter_code
_entity_poly.pdbx_strand_id
1 'polypeptide(L)'
;GGRIAFAGQVANHVNTVSQVVNILGDQNQASSYLSKCIYSIGLGSNDYLNNYFMPTFYSTGNQFTPDSFGDDLIARYTEQLRILYNNGGRKFALIGVGAIGCSPNELAQNSRDGTTCDERINSANRLFNSKLITIVDHFNQNTPDAKFTYINAYGIFQDIVTNPARYGFRVTNAGCCGVGRNNGQITCLPGQAPCLNRNEYVFWDAFHPGEAANNIIGRRSFRREAASDAHPYDIQQLATL
;
A
#
# COMPACT_ATOMS: atom_id res chain seq x y z
N GLY A 1 -1.68 10.67 -14.16
CA GLY A 1 -0.51 9.79 -14.37
C GLY A 1 -0.94 8.55 -15.12
N GLY A 2 -0.03 7.92 -15.88
CA GLY A 2 -0.32 6.63 -16.51
C GLY A 2 -0.53 5.52 -15.47
N ARG A 3 -1.40 4.54 -15.77
CA ARG A 3 -1.56 3.33 -14.95
C ARG A 3 -0.50 2.30 -15.39
N ILE A 4 0.62 2.23 -14.67
CA ILE A 4 1.72 1.31 -14.97
C ILE A 4 1.71 0.18 -13.94
N ALA A 5 1.52 -1.06 -14.38
CA ALA A 5 1.57 -2.24 -13.52
C ALA A 5 2.95 -2.40 -12.88
N PHE A 6 3.05 -3.10 -11.74
CA PHE A 6 4.30 -3.22 -10.99
C PHE A 6 5.45 -3.77 -11.85
N ALA A 7 5.19 -4.81 -12.66
CA ALA A 7 6.19 -5.35 -13.59
C ALA A 7 6.68 -4.31 -14.62
N GLY A 8 5.81 -3.41 -15.07
CA GLY A 8 6.20 -2.29 -15.93
C GLY A 8 7.05 -1.25 -15.19
N GLN A 9 6.74 -0.97 -13.93
CA GLN A 9 7.57 -0.09 -13.09
C GLN A 9 8.96 -0.69 -12.85
N VAL A 10 9.04 -2.00 -12.62
CA VAL A 10 10.31 -2.74 -12.47
C VAL A 10 11.10 -2.76 -13.78
N ALA A 11 10.45 -2.98 -14.93
CA ALA A 11 11.11 -2.90 -16.23
C ALA A 11 11.68 -1.49 -16.49
N ASN A 12 10.93 -0.44 -16.15
CA ASN A 12 11.42 0.94 -16.21
C ASN A 12 12.61 1.15 -15.27
N HIS A 13 12.57 0.60 -14.05
CA HIS A 13 13.69 0.65 -13.12
C HIS A 13 14.95 -0.01 -13.70
N VAL A 14 14.84 -1.20 -14.30
CA VAL A 14 15.98 -1.87 -14.95
C VAL A 14 16.58 -0.99 -16.06
N ASN A 15 15.75 -0.33 -16.87
CA ASN A 15 16.23 0.64 -17.86
C ASN A 15 16.96 1.82 -17.21
N THR A 16 16.45 2.33 -16.10
CA THR A 16 17.13 3.39 -15.31
C THR A 16 18.46 2.90 -14.75
N VAL A 17 18.56 1.65 -14.25
CA VAL A 17 19.82 1.09 -13.77
C VAL A 17 20.87 1.06 -14.88
N SER A 18 20.51 0.65 -16.09
CA SER A 18 21.42 0.69 -17.25
C SER A 18 21.92 2.10 -17.56
N GLN A 19 21.07 3.12 -17.41
CA GLN A 19 21.50 4.52 -17.56
C GLN A 19 22.44 4.96 -16.44
N VAL A 20 22.19 4.55 -15.20
CA VAL A 20 23.07 4.84 -14.05
C VAL A 20 24.44 4.19 -14.24
N VAL A 21 24.49 2.95 -14.74
CA VAL A 21 25.75 2.27 -15.11
C VAL A 21 26.52 3.08 -16.15
N ASN A 22 25.86 3.58 -17.20
CA ASN A 22 26.52 4.41 -18.21
C ASN A 22 27.05 5.74 -17.65
N ILE A 23 26.34 6.36 -16.70
CA ILE A 23 26.75 7.63 -16.08
C ILE A 23 27.95 7.42 -15.14
N LEU A 24 27.94 6.36 -14.35
CA LEU A 24 29.00 6.06 -13.38
C LEU A 24 30.20 5.33 -14.02
N GLY A 25 30.00 4.72 -15.18
CA GLY A 25 31.05 4.04 -15.95
C GLY A 25 31.41 2.64 -15.45
N ASP A 26 30.79 2.17 -14.36
CA ASP A 26 31.06 0.85 -13.77
C ASP A 26 29.82 0.24 -13.10
N GLN A 27 29.62 -1.06 -13.32
CA GLN A 27 28.47 -1.79 -12.78
C GLN A 27 28.54 -1.95 -11.26
N ASN A 28 29.74 -2.10 -10.68
CA ASN A 28 29.90 -2.22 -9.24
C ASN A 28 29.63 -0.88 -8.55
N GLN A 29 30.07 0.23 -9.14
CA GLN A 29 29.75 1.58 -8.65
C GLN A 29 28.25 1.85 -8.68
N ALA A 30 27.56 1.49 -9.77
CA ALA A 30 26.11 1.61 -9.85
C ALA A 30 25.40 0.76 -8.79
N SER A 31 25.80 -0.50 -8.62
CA SER A 31 25.25 -1.38 -7.58
C SER A 31 25.49 -0.82 -6.17
N SER A 32 26.69 -0.32 -5.89
CA SER A 32 27.03 0.34 -4.61
C SER A 32 26.25 1.64 -4.37
N TYR A 33 25.89 2.36 -5.44
CA TYR A 33 25.06 3.54 -5.35
C TYR A 33 23.61 3.16 -5.03
N LEU A 34 23.04 2.19 -5.74
CA LEU A 34 21.67 1.72 -5.57
C LEU A 34 21.43 1.01 -4.23
N SER A 35 22.45 0.35 -3.68
CA SER A 35 22.33 -0.32 -2.37
C SER A 35 22.07 0.64 -1.21
N LYS A 36 22.32 1.93 -1.39
CA LYS A 36 22.01 3.00 -0.41
C LYS A 36 20.55 3.43 -0.45
N CYS A 37 19.83 3.13 -1.54
CA CYS A 37 18.44 3.52 -1.72
C CYS A 37 17.49 2.62 -0.91
N ILE A 38 16.36 3.19 -0.47
CA ILE A 38 15.24 2.44 0.09
C ILE A 38 14.16 2.31 -0.98
N TYR A 39 13.79 1.08 -1.28
CA TYR A 39 12.72 0.73 -2.20
C TYR A 39 11.43 0.60 -1.38
N SER A 40 10.64 1.67 -1.35
CA SER A 40 9.31 1.67 -0.74
C SER A 40 8.26 1.18 -1.74
N ILE A 41 7.61 0.07 -1.44
CA ILE A 41 6.73 -0.63 -2.39
C ILE A 41 5.37 -0.84 -1.73
N GLY A 42 4.35 -0.13 -2.22
CA GLY A 42 2.96 -0.26 -1.77
C GLY A 42 2.04 -0.50 -2.96
N LEU A 43 1.44 -1.69 -3.01
CA LEU A 43 0.54 -2.14 -4.08
C LEU A 43 -0.37 -3.28 -3.56
N GLY A 44 -1.43 -3.59 -4.31
CA GLY A 44 -2.43 -4.60 -3.94
C GLY A 44 -3.86 -4.05 -3.87
N SER A 45 -4.07 -2.79 -3.48
CA SER A 45 -5.43 -2.24 -3.31
C SER A 45 -6.27 -2.30 -4.58
N ASN A 46 -5.67 -2.06 -5.75
CA ASN A 46 -6.37 -2.13 -7.03
C ASN A 46 -6.62 -3.57 -7.48
N ASP A 47 -5.76 -4.52 -7.13
CA ASP A 47 -5.95 -5.94 -7.43
C ASP A 47 -7.20 -6.48 -6.71
N TYR A 48 -7.53 -5.93 -5.54
CA TYR A 48 -8.77 -6.24 -4.82
C TYR A 48 -9.96 -5.39 -5.29
N LEU A 49 -9.86 -4.06 -5.23
CA LEU A 49 -11.01 -3.17 -5.51
C LEU A 49 -11.38 -3.10 -7.00
N ASN A 50 -10.38 -3.01 -7.87
CA ASN A 50 -10.56 -2.78 -9.30
C ASN A 50 -10.30 -4.04 -10.13
N ASN A 51 -10.39 -5.22 -9.50
CA ASN A 51 -10.30 -6.51 -10.16
C ASN A 51 -11.06 -7.62 -9.41
N TYR A 52 -10.54 -8.14 -8.30
CA TYR A 52 -11.09 -9.32 -7.62
C TYR A 52 -12.54 -9.14 -7.15
N PHE A 53 -12.84 -8.01 -6.51
CA PHE A 53 -14.19 -7.67 -6.01
C PHE A 53 -15.04 -6.90 -7.03
N MET A 54 -14.69 -6.96 -8.31
CA MET A 54 -15.39 -6.26 -9.39
C MET A 54 -15.94 -7.26 -10.45
N PRO A 55 -16.84 -8.20 -10.05
CA PRO A 55 -17.24 -9.36 -10.86
C PRO A 55 -18.00 -9.01 -12.15
N THR A 56 -18.54 -7.80 -12.26
CA THR A 56 -19.20 -7.31 -13.49
C THR A 56 -18.20 -7.11 -14.62
N PHE A 57 -16.93 -6.82 -14.31
CA PHE A 57 -15.90 -6.48 -15.29
C PHE A 57 -14.79 -7.53 -15.37
N TYR A 58 -14.56 -8.28 -14.29
CA TYR A 58 -13.47 -9.27 -14.21
C TYR A 58 -13.97 -10.60 -13.66
N SER A 59 -13.47 -11.71 -14.21
CA SER A 59 -13.82 -13.05 -13.77
C SER A 59 -12.97 -13.56 -12.60
N THR A 60 -11.99 -12.78 -12.12
CA THR A 60 -10.99 -13.21 -11.14
C THR A 60 -11.62 -13.75 -9.85
N GLY A 61 -12.63 -13.05 -9.32
CA GLY A 61 -13.37 -13.49 -8.12
C GLY A 61 -14.13 -14.81 -8.29
N ASN A 62 -14.39 -15.24 -9.53
CA ASN A 62 -14.99 -16.55 -9.84
C ASN A 62 -13.94 -17.65 -10.09
N GLN A 63 -12.69 -17.26 -10.38
CA GLN A 63 -11.59 -18.16 -10.69
C GLN A 63 -10.76 -18.52 -9.47
N PHE A 64 -10.68 -17.62 -8.49
CA PHE A 64 -9.84 -17.76 -7.31
C PHE A 64 -10.64 -17.59 -6.02
N THR A 65 -10.27 -18.35 -4.98
CA THR A 65 -10.64 -17.99 -3.62
C THR A 65 -9.79 -16.80 -3.17
N PRO A 66 -10.17 -16.06 -2.11
CA PRO A 66 -9.35 -14.94 -1.65
C PRO A 66 -7.91 -15.35 -1.30
N ASP A 67 -7.75 -16.56 -0.75
CA ASP A 67 -6.45 -17.11 -0.40
C ASP A 67 -5.61 -17.48 -1.63
N SER A 68 -6.18 -18.19 -2.62
CA SER A 68 -5.43 -18.57 -3.83
C SER A 68 -5.14 -17.37 -4.74
N PHE A 69 -5.98 -16.33 -4.72
CA PHE A 69 -5.65 -15.07 -5.37
C PHE A 69 -4.49 -14.37 -4.67
N GLY A 70 -4.49 -14.36 -3.33
CA GLY A 70 -3.36 -13.87 -2.55
C GLY A 70 -2.04 -14.60 -2.88
N ASP A 71 -2.09 -15.91 -3.11
CA ASP A 71 -0.92 -16.69 -3.54
C ASP A 71 -0.42 -16.27 -4.94
N ASP A 72 -1.31 -16.11 -5.92
CA ASP A 72 -0.92 -15.64 -7.27
C ASP A 72 -0.28 -14.25 -7.22
N LEU A 73 -0.88 -13.32 -6.47
CA LEU A 73 -0.33 -11.97 -6.30
C LEU A 73 1.05 -12.01 -5.65
N ILE A 74 1.23 -12.79 -4.58
CA ILE A 74 2.50 -12.89 -3.85
C ILE A 74 3.59 -13.57 -4.69
N ALA A 75 3.25 -14.57 -5.51
CA ALA A 75 4.18 -15.19 -6.44
C ALA A 75 4.72 -14.16 -7.44
N ARG A 76 3.84 -13.36 -8.06
CA ARG A 76 4.23 -12.29 -9.00
C ARG A 76 5.03 -11.19 -8.31
N TYR A 77 4.61 -10.79 -7.10
CA TYR A 77 5.29 -9.78 -6.29
C TYR A 77 6.72 -10.22 -5.98
N THR A 78 6.89 -11.47 -5.54
CA THR A 78 8.20 -12.06 -5.20
C THR A 78 9.14 -12.04 -6.39
N GLU A 79 8.64 -12.34 -7.59
CA GLU A 79 9.47 -12.29 -8.80
C GLU A 79 9.96 -10.87 -9.10
N GLN A 80 9.09 -9.86 -8.96
CA GLN A 80 9.51 -8.47 -9.14
C GLN A 80 10.54 -8.03 -8.09
N LEU A 81 10.40 -8.47 -6.84
CA LEU A 81 11.40 -8.21 -5.79
C LEU A 81 12.75 -8.83 -6.11
N ARG A 82 12.77 -10.05 -6.65
CA ARG A 82 14.02 -10.70 -7.10
C ARG A 82 14.69 -9.90 -8.20
N ILE A 83 13.93 -9.38 -9.16
CA ILE A 83 14.48 -8.53 -10.22
C ILE A 83 15.09 -7.26 -9.62
N LEU A 84 14.40 -6.56 -8.72
CA LEU A 84 14.93 -5.36 -8.07
C LEU A 84 16.21 -5.66 -7.26
N TYR A 85 16.23 -6.77 -6.50
CA TYR A 85 17.40 -7.22 -5.75
C TYR A 85 18.58 -7.55 -6.68
N ASN A 86 18.34 -8.28 -7.77
CA ASN A 86 19.37 -8.62 -8.76
C ASN A 86 19.91 -7.38 -9.50
N ASN A 87 19.17 -6.26 -9.46
CA ASN A 87 19.56 -4.98 -10.05
C ASN A 87 20.04 -3.94 -9.01
N GLY A 88 20.58 -4.41 -7.89
CA GLY A 88 21.29 -3.56 -6.91
C GLY A 88 20.44 -3.08 -5.74
N GLY A 89 19.14 -3.36 -5.70
CA GLY A 89 18.30 -3.04 -4.55
C GLY A 89 18.72 -3.84 -3.31
N ARG A 90 18.90 -3.17 -2.17
CA ARG A 90 19.30 -3.81 -0.89
C ARG A 90 18.42 -3.48 0.30
N LYS A 91 17.69 -2.37 0.29
CA LYS A 91 16.78 -1.98 1.38
C LYS A 91 15.36 -1.89 0.84
N PHE A 92 14.45 -2.70 1.39
CA PHE A 92 13.08 -2.80 0.91
C PHE A 92 12.09 -2.57 2.04
N ALA A 93 11.14 -1.66 1.83
CA ALA A 93 10.00 -1.44 2.71
C ALA A 93 8.72 -1.84 1.97
N LEU A 94 8.15 -2.98 2.35
CA LEU A 94 6.92 -3.52 1.77
C LEU A 94 5.72 -3.01 2.57
N ILE A 95 4.89 -2.17 1.96
CA ILE A 95 3.75 -1.54 2.61
C ILE A 95 2.53 -2.43 2.42
N GLY A 96 1.97 -2.93 3.54
CA GLY A 96 0.74 -3.73 3.51
C GLY A 96 -0.46 -2.96 2.93
N VAL A 97 -1.41 -3.69 2.37
CA VAL A 97 -2.67 -3.12 1.89
C VAL A 97 -3.47 -2.62 3.09
N GLY A 98 -3.90 -1.35 3.05
CA GLY A 98 -4.75 -0.76 4.10
C GLY A 98 -6.11 -1.44 4.26
N ALA A 99 -6.92 -1.02 5.23
CA ALA A 99 -8.29 -1.51 5.41
C ALA A 99 -9.25 -0.91 4.35
N ILE A 100 -9.05 -1.27 3.07
CA ILE A 100 -9.73 -0.61 1.94
C ILE A 100 -11.24 -0.91 1.88
N GLY A 101 -11.72 -1.95 2.57
CA GLY A 101 -13.15 -2.20 2.78
C GLY A 101 -13.84 -1.13 3.64
N CYS A 102 -13.06 -0.25 4.28
CA CYS A 102 -13.54 0.92 5.00
C CYS A 102 -13.55 2.20 4.15
N SER A 103 -13.14 2.14 2.87
CA SER A 103 -13.14 3.33 2.02
C SER A 103 -14.56 3.87 1.80
N PRO A 104 -14.77 5.19 1.63
CA PRO A 104 -16.10 5.74 1.45
C PRO A 104 -16.88 5.12 0.30
N ASN A 105 -16.20 4.70 -0.78
CA ASN A 105 -16.82 3.99 -1.89
C ASN A 105 -17.37 2.62 -1.46
N GLU A 106 -16.58 1.83 -0.76
CA GLU A 106 -17.02 0.51 -0.25
C GLU A 106 -18.13 0.66 0.79
N LEU A 107 -18.06 1.67 1.65
CA LEU A 107 -19.15 1.97 2.59
C LEU A 107 -20.43 2.37 1.85
N ALA A 108 -20.33 3.21 0.82
CA ALA A 108 -21.48 3.65 0.04
C ALA A 108 -22.16 2.49 -0.70
N GLN A 109 -21.39 1.51 -1.18
CA GLN A 109 -21.91 0.38 -1.97
C GLN A 109 -22.35 -0.81 -1.11
N ASN A 110 -21.54 -1.20 -0.13
CA ASN A 110 -21.66 -2.51 0.52
C ASN A 110 -22.10 -2.42 1.98
N SER A 111 -21.95 -1.27 2.63
CA SER A 111 -22.35 -1.09 4.03
C SER A 111 -23.82 -0.69 4.14
N ARG A 112 -24.62 -1.26 5.05
CA ARG A 112 -26.03 -0.85 5.23
C ARG A 112 -26.18 0.43 6.05
N ASP A 113 -25.36 0.59 7.07
CA ASP A 113 -25.33 1.76 7.96
C ASP A 113 -24.41 2.88 7.44
N GLY A 114 -23.54 2.58 6.46
CA GLY A 114 -22.57 3.54 5.92
C GLY A 114 -21.38 3.76 6.84
N THR A 115 -21.15 2.84 7.78
CA THR A 115 -20.06 2.89 8.76
C THR A 115 -19.35 1.55 8.94
N THR A 116 -20.09 0.45 8.83
CA THR A 116 -19.52 -0.90 8.95
C THR A 116 -18.72 -1.24 7.70
N CYS A 117 -17.42 -1.45 7.84
CA CYS A 117 -16.53 -1.81 6.74
C CYS A 117 -16.89 -3.17 6.12
N ASP A 118 -16.59 -3.35 4.83
CA ASP A 118 -16.78 -4.64 4.17
C ASP A 118 -15.71 -5.65 4.59
N GLU A 119 -16.14 -6.63 5.40
CA GLU A 119 -15.25 -7.65 5.95
C GLU A 119 -14.77 -8.67 4.91
N ARG A 120 -15.48 -8.86 3.80
CA ARG A 120 -14.99 -9.74 2.71
C ARG A 120 -13.71 -9.17 2.10
N ILE A 121 -13.66 -7.85 1.93
CA ILE A 121 -12.49 -7.14 1.40
C ILE A 121 -11.38 -7.10 2.45
N ASN A 122 -11.70 -6.69 3.68
CA ASN A 122 -10.70 -6.55 4.73
C ASN A 122 -10.06 -7.89 5.12
N SER A 123 -10.81 -9.00 5.12
CA SER A 123 -10.25 -10.33 5.34
C SER A 123 -9.28 -10.74 4.23
N ALA A 124 -9.60 -10.48 2.96
CA ALA A 124 -8.69 -10.73 1.83
C ALA A 124 -7.40 -9.89 1.94
N ASN A 125 -7.50 -8.62 2.34
CA ASN A 125 -6.33 -7.76 2.55
C ASN A 125 -5.43 -8.30 3.68
N ARG A 126 -6.01 -8.78 4.78
CA ARG A 126 -5.23 -9.36 5.88
C ARG A 126 -4.53 -10.66 5.48
N LEU A 127 -5.17 -11.49 4.64
CA LEU A 127 -4.54 -12.68 4.05
C LEU A 127 -3.35 -12.31 3.16
N PHE A 128 -3.49 -11.30 2.30
CA PHE A 128 -2.37 -10.81 1.49
C PHE A 128 -1.23 -10.27 2.35
N ASN A 129 -1.56 -9.45 3.36
CA ASN A 129 -0.58 -8.86 4.25
C ASN A 129 0.17 -9.90 5.09
N SER A 130 -0.48 -11.00 5.51
CA SER A 130 0.22 -12.09 6.21
C SER A 130 1.22 -12.79 5.29
N LYS A 131 0.87 -12.99 4.02
CA LYS A 131 1.79 -13.54 3.01
C LYS A 131 2.94 -12.56 2.70
N LEU A 132 2.69 -11.24 2.72
CA LEU A 132 3.76 -10.22 2.61
C LEU A 132 4.78 -10.32 3.75
N ILE A 133 4.34 -10.58 4.98
CA ILE A 133 5.25 -10.79 6.12
C ILE A 133 6.12 -12.03 5.86
N THR A 134 5.52 -13.13 5.39
CA THR A 134 6.26 -14.36 5.06
C THR A 134 7.36 -14.13 4.02
N ILE A 135 7.11 -13.32 2.98
CA ILE A 135 8.17 -13.02 2.00
C ILE A 135 9.26 -12.12 2.58
N VAL A 136 8.94 -11.18 3.48
CA VAL A 136 9.95 -10.38 4.20
C VAL A 136 10.89 -11.30 4.97
N ASP A 137 10.34 -12.25 5.73
CA ASP A 137 11.13 -13.22 6.48
C ASP A 137 11.98 -14.10 5.55
N HIS A 138 11.39 -14.58 4.45
CA HIS A 138 12.10 -15.39 3.45
C HIS A 138 13.29 -14.64 2.84
N PHE A 139 13.11 -13.39 2.39
CA PHE A 139 14.21 -12.63 1.82
C PHE A 139 15.28 -12.31 2.86
N ASN A 140 14.90 -11.91 4.08
CA ASN A 140 15.88 -11.65 5.14
C ASN A 140 16.70 -12.89 5.52
N GLN A 141 16.15 -14.10 5.39
CA GLN A 141 16.87 -15.36 5.63
C GLN A 141 17.79 -15.77 4.46
N ASN A 142 17.39 -15.48 3.22
CA ASN A 142 18.04 -16.01 2.02
C ASN A 142 18.87 -14.97 1.23
N THR A 143 18.81 -13.69 1.60
CA THR A 143 19.60 -12.61 0.98
C THR A 143 20.36 -11.84 2.06
N PRO A 144 21.53 -12.34 2.53
CA PRO A 144 22.20 -11.80 3.70
C PRO A 144 22.68 -10.35 3.54
N ASP A 145 22.94 -9.93 2.29
CA ASP A 145 23.35 -8.58 1.92
C ASP A 145 22.18 -7.60 1.74
N ALA A 146 20.93 -8.06 1.82
CA ALA A 146 19.73 -7.23 1.76
C ALA A 146 18.96 -7.22 3.08
N LYS A 147 18.05 -6.24 3.19
CA LYS A 147 17.24 -5.94 4.36
C LYS A 147 15.83 -5.57 3.93
N PHE A 148 14.87 -6.36 4.39
CA PHE A 148 13.45 -6.19 4.11
C PHE A 148 12.70 -5.87 5.41
N THR A 149 11.75 -4.95 5.31
CA THR A 149 10.75 -4.72 6.35
C THR A 149 9.36 -4.66 5.77
N TYR A 150 8.38 -5.15 6.53
CA TYR A 150 6.96 -4.99 6.33
C TYR A 150 6.46 -3.78 7.15
N ILE A 151 5.67 -2.91 6.52
CA ILE A 151 4.96 -1.82 7.20
C ILE A 151 3.48 -2.15 7.26
N ASN A 152 2.95 -2.18 8.48
CA ASN A 152 1.57 -2.54 8.76
C ASN A 152 0.61 -1.36 8.57
N ALA A 153 0.51 -0.86 7.33
CA ALA A 153 -0.41 0.23 7.01
C ALA A 153 -1.87 -0.11 7.30
N TYR A 154 -2.26 -1.40 7.23
CA TYR A 154 -3.58 -1.86 7.70
C TYR A 154 -3.80 -1.52 9.17
N GLY A 155 -2.90 -1.95 10.05
CA GLY A 155 -3.02 -1.73 11.50
C GLY A 155 -2.98 -0.26 11.86
N ILE A 156 -2.08 0.51 11.25
CA ILE A 156 -1.98 1.97 11.45
C ILE A 156 -3.29 2.66 11.03
N PHE A 157 -3.83 2.32 9.86
CA PHE A 157 -5.07 2.91 9.36
C PHE A 157 -6.29 2.50 10.22
N GLN A 158 -6.34 1.25 10.66
CA GLN A 158 -7.42 0.77 11.52
C GLN A 158 -7.46 1.52 12.85
N ASP A 159 -6.29 1.78 13.46
CA ASP A 159 -6.17 2.57 14.68
C ASP A 159 -6.67 4.01 14.48
N ILE A 160 -6.37 4.63 13.33
CA ILE A 160 -6.92 5.95 12.96
C ILE A 160 -8.44 5.94 12.90
N VAL A 161 -9.04 4.94 12.24
CA VAL A 161 -10.50 4.85 12.05
C VAL A 161 -11.22 4.49 13.35
N THR A 162 -10.63 3.65 14.20
CA THR A 162 -11.22 3.23 15.48
C THR A 162 -11.02 4.26 16.60
N ASN A 163 -9.92 5.03 16.57
CA ASN A 163 -9.59 6.05 17.57
C ASN A 163 -9.45 7.46 16.96
N PRO A 164 -10.41 7.97 16.17
CA PRO A 164 -10.21 9.16 15.34
C PRO A 164 -9.93 10.43 16.15
N ALA A 165 -10.57 10.57 17.32
CA ALA A 165 -10.39 11.73 18.19
C ALA A 165 -8.95 11.86 18.70
N ARG A 166 -8.22 10.74 18.88
CA ARG A 166 -6.79 10.75 19.26
C ARG A 166 -5.92 11.45 18.22
N TYR A 167 -6.37 11.44 16.97
CA TYR A 167 -5.65 11.97 15.82
C TYR A 167 -6.25 13.28 15.29
N GLY A 168 -7.28 13.82 15.94
CA GLY A 168 -7.96 15.05 15.51
C GLY A 168 -9.01 14.86 14.42
N PHE A 169 -9.35 13.61 14.07
CA PHE A 169 -10.41 13.32 13.10
C PHE A 169 -11.80 13.29 13.74
N ARG A 170 -12.80 13.70 12.94
CA ARG A 170 -14.22 13.63 13.27
C ARG A 170 -15.03 12.83 12.27
N VAL A 171 -14.57 12.77 11.02
CA VAL A 171 -15.26 12.06 9.94
C VAL A 171 -14.37 10.94 9.42
N THR A 172 -14.75 9.70 9.71
CA THR A 172 -14.00 8.49 9.33
C THR A 172 -14.67 7.70 8.23
N ASN A 173 -15.92 7.99 7.90
CA ASN A 173 -16.72 7.18 6.99
C ASN A 173 -17.09 7.90 5.69
N ALA A 174 -16.65 9.15 5.47
CA ALA A 174 -16.99 9.90 4.27
C ALA A 174 -15.78 10.66 3.71
N GLY A 175 -15.77 10.86 2.40
CA GLY A 175 -14.78 11.71 1.72
C GLY A 175 -15.02 13.20 1.98
N CYS A 176 -13.94 13.97 2.12
CA CYS A 176 -14.00 15.43 2.16
C CYS A 176 -14.50 16.03 0.83
N CYS A 177 -14.24 15.35 -0.29
CA CYS A 177 -14.75 15.70 -1.61
C CYS A 177 -15.32 14.47 -2.32
N GLY A 178 -16.53 14.59 -2.86
CA GLY A 178 -17.21 13.52 -3.59
C GLY A 178 -18.71 13.76 -3.63
N VAL A 179 -19.45 12.83 -4.23
CA VAL A 179 -20.89 12.96 -4.42
C VAL A 179 -21.61 11.70 -3.96
N GLY A 180 -22.83 11.90 -3.45
CA GLY A 180 -23.72 10.82 -3.04
C GLY A 180 -23.42 10.31 -1.64
N ARG A 181 -23.91 9.09 -1.36
CA ARG A 181 -23.74 8.40 -0.08
C ARG A 181 -22.25 8.33 0.31
N ASN A 182 -21.96 8.68 1.57
CA ASN A 182 -20.61 8.78 2.13
C ASN A 182 -19.66 9.72 1.36
N ASN A 183 -20.15 10.58 0.45
CA ASN A 183 -19.33 11.25 -0.57
C ASN A 183 -18.41 10.25 -1.33
N GLY A 184 -18.86 8.99 -1.44
CA GLY A 184 -18.05 7.87 -1.93
C GLY A 184 -18.61 7.22 -3.18
N GLN A 185 -19.87 7.48 -3.56
CA GLN A 185 -20.45 6.89 -4.78
C GLN A 185 -19.74 7.39 -6.05
N ILE A 186 -19.41 8.68 -6.07
CA ILE A 186 -18.60 9.29 -7.12
C ILE A 186 -17.47 10.04 -6.43
N THR A 187 -16.23 9.76 -6.85
CA THR A 187 -15.04 10.46 -6.34
C THR A 187 -15.08 11.96 -6.65
N CYS A 188 -14.18 12.73 -6.04
CA CYS A 188 -14.07 14.16 -6.23
C CYS A 188 -13.99 14.54 -7.72
N LEU A 189 -14.92 15.39 -8.19
CA LEU A 189 -14.98 15.81 -9.60
C LEU A 189 -14.11 17.04 -9.88
N PRO A 190 -13.63 17.23 -11.13
CA PRO A 190 -12.90 18.44 -11.52
C PRO A 190 -13.68 19.71 -11.18
N GLY A 191 -13.04 20.65 -10.47
CA GLY A 191 -13.63 21.92 -10.06
C GLY A 191 -14.60 21.83 -8.87
N GLN A 192 -14.85 20.65 -8.32
CA GLN A 192 -15.67 20.50 -7.11
C GLN A 192 -14.96 21.11 -5.90
N ALA A 193 -15.69 21.95 -5.15
CA ALA A 193 -15.17 22.49 -3.90
C ALA A 193 -15.09 21.38 -2.82
N PRO A 194 -13.92 21.12 -2.23
CA PRO A 194 -13.79 20.19 -1.11
C PRO A 194 -14.38 20.78 0.18
N CYS A 195 -14.61 19.93 1.19
CA CYS A 195 -15.00 20.35 2.54
C CYS A 195 -14.04 21.40 3.13
N LEU A 196 -14.55 22.28 4.01
CA LEU A 196 -13.74 23.35 4.63
C LEU A 196 -12.71 22.79 5.64
N ASN A 197 -13.12 21.82 6.47
CA ASN A 197 -12.31 21.30 7.59
C ASN A 197 -11.58 20.00 7.22
N ARG A 198 -10.72 20.06 6.21
CA ARG A 198 -10.04 18.88 5.61
C ARG A 198 -9.29 18.02 6.63
N ASN A 199 -8.70 18.66 7.65
CA ASN A 199 -7.93 17.98 8.69
C ASN A 199 -8.80 17.17 9.66
N GLU A 200 -10.12 17.37 9.66
CA GLU A 200 -11.06 16.60 10.48
C GLU A 200 -11.56 15.34 9.74
N TYR A 201 -11.20 15.15 8.45
CA TYR A 201 -11.61 14.02 7.62
C TYR A 201 -10.44 13.03 7.44
N VAL A 202 -10.71 11.74 7.65
CA VAL A 202 -9.73 10.68 7.36
C VAL A 202 -9.52 10.54 5.85
N PHE A 203 -10.58 10.68 5.05
CA PHE A 203 -10.55 10.48 3.60
C PHE A 203 -10.63 11.81 2.83
N TRP A 204 -9.80 11.94 1.81
CA TRP A 204 -9.89 13.02 0.83
C TRP A 204 -11.08 12.82 -0.10
N ASP A 205 -11.16 11.63 -0.71
CA ASP A 205 -12.17 11.28 -1.70
C ASP A 205 -12.78 9.90 -1.43
N ALA A 206 -13.37 9.29 -2.46
CA ALA A 206 -14.03 7.99 -2.37
C ALA A 206 -13.11 6.83 -1.94
N PHE A 207 -11.79 6.97 -2.08
CA PHE A 207 -10.83 5.87 -1.85
C PHE A 207 -9.62 6.29 -0.99
N HIS A 208 -9.12 7.51 -1.19
CA HIS A 208 -7.80 7.90 -0.73
C HIS A 208 -7.85 8.63 0.62
N PRO A 209 -6.93 8.32 1.56
CA PRO A 209 -6.77 9.10 2.78
C PRO A 209 -6.43 10.57 2.50
N GLY A 210 -6.85 11.47 3.38
CA GLY A 210 -6.46 12.88 3.36
C GLY A 210 -5.01 13.10 3.75
N GLU A 211 -4.51 14.32 3.53
CA GLU A 211 -3.15 14.71 3.90
C GLU A 211 -2.85 14.45 5.39
N ALA A 212 -3.76 14.86 6.29
CA ALA A 212 -3.61 14.66 7.73
C ALA A 212 -3.45 13.17 8.10
N ALA A 213 -4.22 12.28 7.47
CA ALA A 213 -4.11 10.84 7.69
C ALA A 213 -2.79 10.29 7.12
N ASN A 214 -2.40 10.72 5.91
CA ASN A 214 -1.14 10.32 5.30
C ASN A 214 0.09 10.77 6.11
N ASN A 215 0.06 11.95 6.73
CA ASN A 215 1.13 12.41 7.62
C ASN A 215 1.32 11.49 8.83
N ILE A 216 0.22 11.00 9.42
CA ILE A 216 0.27 10.04 10.53
C ILE A 216 0.79 8.68 10.05
N ILE A 217 0.26 8.17 8.94
CA ILE A 217 0.68 6.88 8.35
C ILE A 217 2.16 6.93 7.99
N GLY A 218 2.62 7.97 7.30
CA GLY A 218 4.01 8.18 6.95
C GLY A 218 4.93 8.26 8.17
N ARG A 219 4.54 9.02 9.21
CA ARG A 219 5.31 9.10 10.46
C ARG A 219 5.46 7.74 11.12
N ARG A 220 4.36 6.99 11.28
CA ARG A 220 4.34 5.66 11.92
C ARG A 220 5.04 4.58 11.09
N SER A 221 5.04 4.74 9.76
CA SER A 221 5.79 3.89 8.85
C SER A 221 7.29 4.15 8.97
N PHE A 222 7.68 5.42 9.09
CA PHE A 222 9.07 5.81 9.23
C PHE A 222 9.64 5.42 10.61
N ARG A 223 8.93 5.77 11.68
CA ARG A 223 9.30 5.47 13.05
C ARG A 223 8.10 4.87 13.76
N ARG A 224 8.17 3.58 14.11
CA ARG A 224 7.04 2.86 14.69
C ARG A 224 6.63 3.46 16.03
N GLU A 225 5.33 3.66 16.21
CA GLU A 225 4.76 4.08 17.51
C GLU A 225 4.28 2.87 18.32
N ALA A 226 3.79 1.83 17.63
CA ALA A 226 3.52 0.53 18.21
C ALA A 226 4.45 -0.53 17.62
N ALA A 227 4.80 -1.55 18.41
CA ALA A 227 5.62 -2.66 17.92
C ALA A 227 5.03 -3.35 16.67
N SER A 228 3.70 -3.34 16.54
CA SER A 228 2.95 -3.90 15.42
C SER A 228 2.95 -3.05 14.15
N ASP A 229 3.49 -1.82 14.16
CA ASP A 229 3.47 -0.93 12.99
C ASP A 229 4.43 -1.40 11.89
N ALA A 230 5.46 -2.16 12.25
CA ALA A 230 6.45 -2.68 11.30
C ALA A 230 7.07 -3.99 11.78
N HIS A 231 7.51 -4.83 10.83
CA HIS A 231 8.17 -6.11 11.10
C HIS A 231 9.33 -6.36 10.12
N PRO A 232 10.55 -6.67 10.58
CA PRO A 232 10.96 -6.74 12.00
C PRO A 232 11.32 -5.36 12.60
N TYR A 233 11.60 -4.36 11.76
CA TYR A 233 12.03 -3.01 12.15
C TYR A 233 11.36 -1.93 11.29
N ASP A 234 11.33 -0.67 11.71
CA ASP A 234 10.75 0.41 10.89
C ASP A 234 11.70 0.94 9.79
N ILE A 235 11.24 1.88 8.97
CA ILE A 235 12.06 2.43 7.87
C ILE A 235 13.24 3.24 8.41
N GLN A 236 13.10 3.90 9.57
CA GLN A 236 14.19 4.62 10.22
C GLN A 236 15.34 3.66 10.58
N GLN A 237 15.03 2.53 11.20
CA GLN A 237 16.04 1.52 11.49
C GLN A 237 16.58 0.89 10.21
N LEU A 238 15.73 0.57 9.21
CA LEU A 238 16.18 0.07 7.91
C LEU A 238 17.21 1.01 7.26
N ALA A 239 17.03 2.33 7.37
CA ALA A 239 17.96 3.31 6.80
C ALA A 239 19.38 3.19 7.36
N THR A 240 19.53 2.68 8.59
CA THR A 240 20.81 2.54 9.30
C THR A 240 21.50 1.19 9.07
N LEU A 241 20.80 0.21 8.52
CA LEU A 241 21.32 -1.14 8.21
C LEU A 241 21.99 -1.17 6.83
#